data_AF-A0A7C5WIG6-F1
#
_entry.id   AF-A0A7C5WIG6-F1
#
_cell.length_a   1.000
_cell.length_b   1.000
_cell.length_c   1.000
_cell.angle_alpha   90.00
_cell.angle_beta   90.00
_cell.angle_gamma   90.00
#
_symmetry.space_group_name_H-M   'P 1'
#
loop_
_entity.id
_entity.type
_entity.pdbx_description
1 polymer ?
#
loop_
_entity_poly.entity_id
_entity_poly.type
_entity_poly.pdbx_seq_one_letter_code
_entity_poly.pdbx_strand_id
1 'polypeptide(L)'
;ECVQHRGVCYGLVAPLYEQARVLANHIAGRGWMTYEGSVTSTKLKVTGIDLFSAGDFLGGEGTEELVLLDEKAGVYKKLVIENDRLTGAVLYGDTMDGAWYFQLIREGSDISEIRGRLLFGQAHLGDSGHGEDSIANLPDEAEICGCNGVCKGEIVTAIKEQGLFTLSDVRKVTKASASCGSCTGLVEQLLASTLGGDYSAAPSEKPLCECTDYTHDQVRGAIVENGLKSIPEVMRFLEWRTSDGCASCRPALNYYLLCAWPGEYEDDLRSRFINERAHGNIQKDGTYSVVPRMFGGVTTPDELRAIADVAEKYDAKEVKVTGGQRIDLFGIRKEDLPNIWRDLNAAGMVSGHAYGKALRTVKTCVGSEWCRFGTQDSTGLGIKLEKLTWGSWMPHKFKMGVSGCPRNCAEATIKDFGVVCVDSGYELHVGGNGGIKVRVTDLIARVDTEEEVLQWSGAFIQLYRETAHYLERTAPWIERKGLAWVKEQLEDEENRKALFERFRFSQQFAQKDPWAEIPKEHEDEFKPLAELV
;
A
#
# COMPACT_ATOMS: atom_id res chain seq x y z
N GLU A 1 15.40 15.75 -7.40
CA GLU A 1 14.02 16.16 -7.04
C GLU A 1 13.79 17.68 -7.11
N CYS A 2 14.82 18.55 -7.12
CA CYS A 2 14.68 19.94 -7.65
C CYS A 2 15.50 20.08 -8.94
N VAL A 3 15.04 20.95 -9.83
CA VAL A 3 15.84 21.50 -10.94
C VAL A 3 15.63 23.00 -11.01
N GLN A 4 16.66 23.76 -11.34
CA GLN A 4 16.55 25.20 -11.54
C GLN A 4 16.70 25.54 -13.03
N HIS A 5 15.76 26.31 -13.57
CA HIS A 5 15.87 26.84 -14.93
C HIS A 5 15.54 28.33 -14.91
N ARG A 6 16.43 29.16 -15.49
CA ARG A 6 16.28 30.63 -15.58
C ARG A 6 15.88 31.30 -14.25
N GLY A 7 16.45 30.85 -13.15
CA GLY A 7 16.21 31.41 -11.81
C GLY A 7 15.04 30.77 -11.05
N VAL A 8 14.18 29.96 -11.68
CA VAL A 8 13.05 29.28 -11.04
C VAL A 8 13.47 27.87 -10.58
N CYS A 9 13.39 27.54 -9.27
CA CYS A 9 13.57 26.14 -8.79
C CYS A 9 12.22 25.42 -8.81
N TYR A 10 12.19 24.29 -9.49
CA TYR A 10 11.08 23.37 -9.56
C TYR A 10 11.31 22.21 -8.61
N GLY A 11 10.57 22.14 -7.51
CA GLY A 11 10.64 21.02 -6.54
C GLY A 11 9.88 19.76 -6.99
N LEU A 12 9.90 19.44 -8.28
CA LEU A 12 9.12 18.37 -8.90
C LEU A 12 9.97 17.57 -9.90
N VAL A 13 9.61 16.30 -10.12
CA VAL A 13 10.34 15.39 -11.02
C VAL A 13 9.97 15.61 -12.50
N ALA A 14 8.74 16.02 -12.82
CA ALA A 14 8.31 16.21 -14.22
C ALA A 14 9.23 17.17 -15.02
N PRO A 15 9.63 18.34 -14.47
CA PRO A 15 10.62 19.22 -15.13
C PRO A 15 11.97 18.57 -15.44
N LEU A 16 12.41 17.59 -14.63
CA LEU A 16 13.64 16.83 -14.90
C LEU A 16 13.47 15.92 -16.12
N TYR A 17 12.31 15.25 -16.25
CA TYR A 17 12.02 14.40 -17.41
C TYR A 17 11.86 15.21 -18.69
N GLU A 18 11.23 16.39 -18.63
CA GLU A 18 11.14 17.32 -19.76
C GLU A 18 12.53 17.75 -20.24
N GLN A 19 13.42 18.14 -19.31
CA GLN A 19 14.81 18.47 -19.65
C GLN A 19 15.59 17.26 -20.20
N ALA A 20 15.36 16.06 -19.66
CA ALA A 20 15.98 14.84 -20.17
C ALA A 20 15.50 14.50 -21.60
N ARG A 21 14.21 14.73 -21.93
CA ARG A 21 13.68 14.57 -23.29
C ARG A 21 14.31 15.58 -24.26
N VAL A 22 14.46 16.83 -23.85
CA VAL A 22 15.17 17.85 -24.63
C VAL A 22 16.62 17.42 -24.86
N LEU A 23 17.34 17.00 -23.82
CA LEU A 23 18.70 16.49 -23.95
C LEU A 23 18.78 15.30 -24.92
N ALA A 24 17.87 14.33 -24.81
CA ALA A 24 17.81 13.18 -25.71
C ALA A 24 17.54 13.59 -27.16
N ASN A 25 16.71 14.60 -27.41
CA ASN A 25 16.45 15.15 -28.74
C ASN A 25 17.73 15.71 -29.40
N HIS A 26 18.56 16.41 -28.61
CA HIS A 26 19.84 16.94 -29.07
C HIS A 26 20.88 15.82 -29.30
N ILE A 27 21.00 14.87 -28.37
CA ILE A 27 21.92 13.72 -28.51
C ILE A 27 21.55 12.86 -29.72
N ALA A 28 20.25 12.70 -30.00
CA ALA A 28 19.76 11.96 -31.16
C ALA A 28 19.91 12.73 -32.50
N GLY A 29 20.57 13.89 -32.51
CA GLY A 29 20.85 14.67 -33.73
C GLY A 29 19.63 15.37 -34.33
N ARG A 30 18.52 15.48 -33.61
CA ARG A 30 17.30 16.14 -34.09
C ARG A 30 17.31 17.65 -33.81
N GLY A 31 17.76 18.05 -32.63
CA GLY A 31 18.15 19.42 -32.29
C GLY A 31 17.07 20.51 -32.33
N TRP A 32 15.78 20.16 -32.33
CA TRP A 32 14.68 21.12 -32.51
C TRP A 32 13.91 21.44 -31.22
N MET A 33 14.07 20.66 -30.14
CA MET A 33 13.40 20.96 -28.87
C MET A 33 14.20 21.96 -28.04
N THR A 34 13.49 22.89 -27.39
CA THR A 34 14.03 23.80 -26.38
C THR A 34 13.19 23.70 -25.12
N TYR A 35 13.83 23.61 -23.95
CA TYR A 35 13.13 23.69 -22.67
C TYR A 35 12.94 25.16 -22.30
N GLU A 36 11.69 25.63 -22.20
CA GLU A 36 11.37 27.03 -21.86
C GLU A 36 10.97 27.24 -20.40
N GLY A 37 10.84 26.16 -19.62
CA GLY A 37 10.30 26.15 -18.27
C GLY A 37 9.00 25.35 -18.19
N SER A 38 8.70 24.77 -17.04
CA SER A 38 7.48 23.98 -16.83
C SER A 38 6.40 24.82 -16.14
N VAL A 39 5.15 24.65 -16.54
CA VAL A 39 4.00 25.13 -15.75
C VAL A 39 3.84 24.17 -14.58
N THR A 40 3.78 24.68 -13.35
CA THR A 40 3.62 23.84 -12.16
C THR A 40 2.17 23.88 -11.70
N SER A 41 1.58 22.70 -11.42
CA SER A 41 0.42 22.62 -10.54
C SER A 41 0.90 22.31 -9.13
N THR A 42 0.31 22.98 -8.14
CA THR A 42 0.61 22.73 -6.74
C THR A 42 -0.66 22.20 -6.08
N LYS A 43 -0.59 20.97 -5.57
CA LYS A 43 -1.63 20.39 -4.73
C LYS A 43 -1.11 20.33 -3.30
N LEU A 44 -1.77 21.04 -2.38
CA LEU A 44 -1.40 21.02 -0.98
C LEU A 44 -1.78 19.65 -0.39
N LYS A 45 -0.81 18.96 0.21
CA LYS A 45 -1.00 17.63 0.82
C LYS A 45 -1.12 17.75 2.35
N VAL A 46 -2.03 18.61 2.82
CA VAL A 46 -2.35 18.75 4.24
C VAL A 46 -3.68 18.06 4.51
N THR A 47 -3.73 17.21 5.53
CA THR A 47 -4.94 16.46 5.89
C THR A 47 -6.11 17.41 6.18
N GLY A 48 -7.25 17.20 5.51
CA GLY A 48 -8.46 18.00 5.70
C GLY A 48 -8.49 19.32 4.92
N ILE A 49 -7.45 19.62 4.12
CA ILE A 49 -7.42 20.79 3.23
C ILE A 49 -7.10 20.31 1.81
N ASP A 50 -8.14 20.17 1.00
CA ASP A 50 -8.00 19.93 -0.42
C ASP A 50 -7.83 21.27 -1.13
N LEU A 51 -6.59 21.64 -1.46
CA LEU A 51 -6.27 22.86 -2.19
C LEU A 51 -5.46 22.54 -3.45
N PHE A 52 -5.86 23.14 -4.57
CA PHE A 52 -5.20 23.05 -5.86
C PHE A 52 -4.99 24.45 -6.43
N SER A 53 -3.80 24.73 -6.97
CA SER A 53 -3.56 25.92 -7.78
C SER A 53 -2.71 25.61 -9.01
N ALA A 54 -2.98 26.34 -10.09
CA ALA A 54 -2.30 26.23 -11.36
C ALA A 54 -2.30 27.58 -12.11
N GLY A 55 -1.25 27.85 -12.89
CA GLY A 55 -1.15 29.03 -13.74
C GLY A 55 -1.06 30.36 -12.98
N ASP A 56 -1.41 31.46 -13.65
CA ASP A 56 -1.58 32.79 -13.03
C ASP A 56 -3.00 32.92 -12.46
N PHE A 57 -3.14 32.45 -11.23
CA PHE A 57 -4.41 32.44 -10.51
C PHE A 57 -4.69 33.73 -9.71
N LEU A 58 -3.74 34.68 -9.70
CA LEU A 58 -3.91 35.98 -9.05
C LEU A 58 -4.69 36.94 -9.97
N GLY A 59 -4.37 36.92 -11.27
CA GLY A 59 -4.96 37.82 -12.27
C GLY A 59 -4.32 39.21 -12.29
N GLY A 60 -4.81 40.07 -13.18
CA GLY A 60 -4.30 41.43 -13.42
C GLY A 60 -5.22 42.27 -14.33
N GLU A 61 -4.77 43.47 -14.71
CA GLU A 61 -5.47 44.30 -15.70
C GLU A 61 -5.61 43.54 -17.03
N GLY A 62 -6.84 43.40 -17.54
CA GLY A 62 -7.15 42.66 -18.78
C GLY A 62 -7.61 41.22 -18.58
N THR A 63 -7.65 40.73 -17.34
CA THR A 63 -8.15 39.39 -16.99
C THR A 63 -9.56 39.43 -16.40
N GLU A 64 -10.29 38.31 -16.53
CA GLU A 64 -11.62 38.10 -15.98
C GLU A 64 -11.61 36.94 -14.98
N GLU A 65 -12.48 37.00 -13.97
CA GLU A 65 -12.58 35.97 -12.93
C GLU A 65 -13.95 35.29 -12.95
N LEU A 66 -13.95 33.95 -12.94
CA LEU A 66 -15.13 33.14 -12.65
C LEU A 66 -14.98 32.51 -11.27
N VAL A 67 -15.97 32.71 -10.40
CA VAL A 67 -15.93 32.25 -9.01
C VAL A 67 -17.18 31.44 -8.67
N LEU A 68 -16.97 30.27 -8.06
CA LEU A 68 -17.99 29.45 -7.41
C LEU A 68 -17.63 29.31 -5.93
N LEU A 69 -18.57 29.65 -5.04
CA LEU A 69 -18.42 29.51 -3.59
C LEU A 69 -19.65 28.80 -3.03
N ASP A 70 -19.43 27.65 -2.38
CA ASP A 70 -20.41 26.97 -1.55
C ASP A 70 -19.84 26.83 -0.14
N GLU A 71 -20.27 27.72 0.75
CA GLU A 71 -19.79 27.78 2.13
C GLU A 71 -20.18 26.55 2.96
N LYS A 72 -21.34 25.93 2.68
CA LYS A 72 -21.81 24.76 3.44
C LYS A 72 -21.07 23.49 3.02
N ALA A 73 -20.80 23.35 1.73
CA ALA A 73 -19.99 22.24 1.21
C ALA A 73 -18.48 22.46 1.40
N GLY A 74 -18.07 23.68 1.77
CA GLY A 74 -16.66 24.05 1.91
C GLY A 74 -15.92 24.11 0.57
N VAL A 75 -16.62 24.41 -0.52
CA VAL A 75 -16.08 24.44 -1.87
C VAL A 75 -15.86 25.87 -2.34
N TYR A 76 -14.66 26.15 -2.84
CA TYR A 76 -14.33 27.40 -3.54
C TYR A 76 -13.57 27.09 -4.82
N LYS A 77 -14.03 27.59 -5.96
CA LYS A 77 -13.35 27.50 -7.25
C LYS A 77 -13.22 28.89 -7.85
N LYS A 78 -12.00 29.33 -8.16
CA LYS A 78 -11.68 30.56 -8.91
C LYS A 78 -10.92 30.19 -10.17
N LEU A 79 -11.38 30.68 -11.31
CA LEU A 79 -10.75 30.53 -12.62
C LEU A 79 -10.45 31.93 -13.16
N VAL A 80 -9.22 32.13 -13.66
CA VAL A 80 -8.77 33.39 -14.27
C VAL A 80 -8.67 33.20 -15.76
N ILE A 81 -9.29 34.10 -16.52
CA ILE A 81 -9.44 34.02 -17.96
C ILE A 81 -8.84 35.26 -18.61
N GLU A 82 -8.12 35.10 -19.70
CA GLU A 82 -7.63 36.20 -20.53
C GLU A 82 -7.80 35.80 -22.01
N ASN A 83 -8.41 36.67 -22.83
CA ASN A 83 -8.65 36.42 -24.26
C ASN A 83 -9.30 35.06 -24.56
N ASP A 84 -10.36 34.71 -23.83
CA ASP A 84 -11.08 33.43 -23.92
C ASP A 84 -10.19 32.19 -23.74
N ARG A 85 -9.12 32.32 -22.94
CA ARG A 85 -8.26 31.22 -22.51
C ARG A 85 -8.12 31.21 -21.01
N LEU A 86 -8.07 30.02 -20.42
CA LEU A 86 -7.85 29.86 -18.99
C LEU A 86 -6.36 30.10 -18.68
N THR A 87 -6.05 31.10 -17.86
CA THR A 87 -4.67 31.46 -17.48
C THR A 87 -4.34 31.02 -16.05
N GLY A 88 -5.33 30.80 -15.20
CA GLY A 88 -5.12 30.33 -13.83
C GLY A 88 -6.34 29.68 -13.18
N ALA A 89 -6.08 28.88 -12.16
CA ALA A 89 -7.10 28.22 -11.35
C ALA A 89 -6.69 28.10 -9.88
N VAL A 90 -7.65 28.32 -8.96
CA VAL A 90 -7.58 27.96 -7.53
C VAL A 90 -8.82 27.16 -7.18
N LEU A 91 -8.64 25.97 -6.60
CA LEU A 91 -9.73 25.14 -6.09
C LEU A 91 -9.47 24.80 -4.62
N TYR A 92 -10.51 24.86 -3.80
CA TYR A 92 -10.52 24.51 -2.39
C TYR A 92 -11.73 23.62 -2.08
N GLY A 93 -11.54 22.58 -1.28
CA GLY A 93 -12.55 21.57 -0.95
C GLY A 93 -12.71 20.54 -2.08
N ASP A 94 -13.33 20.93 -3.19
CA ASP A 94 -13.43 20.08 -4.38
C ASP A 94 -12.32 20.41 -5.38
N THR A 95 -11.31 19.54 -5.43
CA THR A 95 -10.14 19.65 -6.31
C THR A 95 -10.13 18.64 -7.46
N MET A 96 -11.24 17.93 -7.71
CA MET A 96 -11.29 16.83 -8.68
C MET A 96 -10.89 17.29 -10.10
N ASP A 97 -11.36 18.46 -10.51
CA ASP A 97 -11.13 19.03 -11.84
C ASP A 97 -9.76 19.70 -12.01
N GLY A 98 -8.91 19.74 -10.98
CA GLY A 98 -7.66 20.48 -11.02
C GLY A 98 -6.73 20.07 -12.17
N ALA A 99 -6.64 18.77 -12.45
CA ALA A 99 -5.83 18.27 -13.55
C ALA A 99 -6.35 18.75 -14.93
N TRP A 100 -7.67 18.84 -15.08
CA TRP A 100 -8.30 19.29 -16.31
C TRP A 100 -8.10 20.79 -16.54
N TYR A 101 -8.29 21.63 -15.51
CA TYR A 101 -7.98 23.06 -15.63
C TYR A 101 -6.50 23.31 -15.93
N PHE A 102 -5.59 22.55 -15.31
CA PHE A 102 -4.17 22.65 -15.61
C PHE A 102 -3.84 22.29 -17.06
N GLN A 103 -4.53 21.28 -17.62
CA GLN A 103 -4.41 20.94 -19.03
C GLN A 103 -4.87 22.10 -19.92
N LEU A 104 -6.03 22.70 -19.65
CA LEU A 104 -6.53 23.86 -20.40
C LEU A 104 -5.56 25.05 -20.35
N ILE A 105 -4.95 25.31 -19.19
CA ILE A 105 -3.92 26.36 -19.03
C ILE A 105 -2.66 26.04 -19.85
N ARG A 106 -2.21 24.78 -19.83
CA ARG A 106 -0.98 24.36 -20.53
C ARG A 106 -1.15 24.37 -22.05
N GLU A 107 -2.33 23.98 -22.54
CA GLU A 107 -2.66 23.94 -23.97
C GLU A 107 -3.10 25.31 -24.49
N GLY A 108 -3.49 26.22 -23.59
CA GLY A 108 -4.05 27.52 -23.93
C GLY A 108 -5.36 27.41 -24.67
N SER A 109 -6.17 26.38 -24.43
CA SER A 109 -7.38 26.09 -25.24
C SER A 109 -8.39 27.25 -25.22
N ASP A 110 -9.09 27.45 -26.34
CA ASP A 110 -10.22 28.38 -26.43
C ASP A 110 -11.38 27.82 -25.59
N ILE A 111 -11.86 28.61 -24.62
CA ILE A 111 -12.91 28.19 -23.69
C ILE A 111 -14.27 28.84 -23.97
N SER A 112 -14.44 29.56 -25.09
CA SER A 112 -15.64 30.35 -25.39
C SER A 112 -16.92 29.52 -25.33
N GLU A 113 -16.89 28.31 -25.90
CA GLU A 113 -18.07 27.43 -25.97
C GLU A 113 -18.41 26.76 -24.63
N ILE A 114 -17.42 26.55 -23.77
CA ILE A 114 -17.55 25.83 -22.50
C ILE A 114 -17.62 26.77 -21.30
N ARG A 115 -17.42 28.08 -21.52
CA ARG A 115 -17.30 29.10 -20.48
C ARG A 115 -18.42 29.05 -19.45
N GLY A 116 -19.67 28.93 -19.90
CA GLY A 116 -20.86 28.92 -19.01
C GLY A 116 -20.96 27.69 -18.10
N ARG A 117 -20.23 26.61 -18.43
CA ARG A 117 -20.22 25.35 -17.68
C ARG A 117 -18.87 25.06 -17.03
N LEU A 118 -17.87 25.89 -17.31
CA LEU A 118 -16.47 25.70 -16.94
C LEU A 118 -16.29 25.47 -15.43
N LEU A 119 -16.99 26.25 -14.59
CA LEU A 119 -16.92 26.15 -13.12
C LEU A 119 -17.43 24.81 -12.55
N PHE A 120 -18.26 24.09 -13.28
CA PHE A 120 -18.87 22.82 -12.83
C PHE A 120 -18.03 21.59 -13.20
N GLY A 121 -16.86 21.79 -13.81
CA GLY A 121 -15.93 20.72 -14.11
C GLY A 121 -16.23 19.97 -15.41
N GLN A 122 -15.30 19.10 -15.79
CA GLN A 122 -15.31 18.41 -17.09
C GLN A 122 -16.57 17.56 -17.28
N ALA A 123 -17.08 16.96 -16.20
CA ALA A 123 -18.26 16.08 -16.22
C ALA A 123 -19.56 16.80 -16.65
N HIS A 124 -19.65 18.12 -16.50
CA HIS A 124 -20.83 18.90 -16.85
C HIS A 124 -20.81 19.46 -18.29
N LEU A 125 -19.73 19.21 -19.04
CA LEU A 125 -19.65 19.57 -20.45
C LEU A 125 -20.34 18.55 -21.37
N GLY A 126 -20.64 17.36 -20.86
CA GLY A 126 -21.49 16.37 -21.53
C GLY A 126 -22.97 16.72 -21.38
N ASP A 127 -23.65 16.97 -22.50
CA ASP A 127 -25.10 17.01 -22.55
C ASP A 127 -25.67 15.61 -22.21
N SER A 128 -26.77 15.63 -21.47
CA SER A 128 -27.62 14.51 -21.06
C SER A 128 -27.47 13.20 -21.86
N GLY A 129 -26.80 12.22 -21.26
CA GLY A 129 -26.79 10.85 -21.75
C GLY A 129 -25.89 9.94 -20.92
N HIS A 130 -26.45 8.83 -20.42
CA HIS A 130 -25.66 7.71 -19.90
C HIS A 130 -24.60 7.30 -20.94
N GLY A 131 -23.32 7.19 -20.56
CA GLY A 131 -22.29 6.72 -21.48
C GLY A 131 -20.98 6.39 -20.78
N GLU A 132 -20.63 5.10 -20.82
CA GLU A 132 -19.26 4.66 -21.07
C GLU A 132 -18.64 5.52 -22.21
N ASP A 133 -17.32 5.80 -22.19
CA ASP A 133 -16.53 6.57 -23.19
C ASP A 133 -16.10 8.02 -22.88
N SER A 134 -15.67 8.35 -21.65
CA SER A 134 -14.95 9.61 -21.40
C SER A 134 -13.46 9.58 -21.80
N ILE A 135 -12.83 8.40 -21.82
CA ILE A 135 -11.38 8.23 -22.07
C ILE A 135 -11.04 8.05 -23.54
N ALA A 136 -11.95 7.45 -24.32
CA ALA A 136 -11.79 7.27 -25.76
C ALA A 136 -11.66 8.62 -26.51
N ASN A 137 -12.14 9.71 -25.90
CA ASN A 137 -12.12 11.06 -26.47
C ASN A 137 -10.91 11.91 -26.06
N LEU A 138 -10.02 11.42 -25.19
CA LEU A 138 -8.78 12.14 -24.86
C LEU A 138 -7.83 12.21 -26.07
N PRO A 139 -7.02 13.27 -26.24
CA PRO A 139 -5.98 13.31 -27.26
C PRO A 139 -4.88 12.27 -26.98
N ASP A 140 -4.14 11.85 -28.01
CA ASP A 140 -3.10 10.81 -27.88
C ASP A 140 -1.94 11.26 -26.96
N GLU A 141 -1.70 12.56 -26.87
CA GLU A 141 -0.70 13.18 -25.99
C GLU A 141 -1.16 13.26 -24.52
N ALA A 142 -2.42 12.97 -24.22
CA ALA A 142 -2.94 13.01 -22.86
C ALA A 142 -2.20 12.01 -21.97
N GLU A 143 -1.65 12.49 -20.86
CA GLU A 143 -0.90 11.66 -19.93
C GLU A 143 -1.85 10.78 -19.12
N ILE A 144 -1.67 9.46 -19.22
CA ILE A 144 -2.51 8.47 -18.52
C ILE A 144 -1.80 7.95 -17.28
N CYS A 145 -0.48 7.72 -17.36
CA CYS A 145 0.31 7.23 -16.24
C CYS A 145 1.35 8.26 -15.76
N GLY A 146 0.98 9.08 -14.76
CA GLY A 146 1.89 10.07 -14.16
C GLY A 146 3.17 9.52 -13.54
N CYS A 147 3.14 8.27 -13.05
CA CYS A 147 4.30 7.64 -12.41
C CYS A 147 5.40 7.27 -13.43
N ASN A 148 5.02 6.94 -14.67
CA ASN A 148 5.94 6.49 -15.72
C ASN A 148 5.93 7.41 -16.96
N GLY A 149 5.15 8.50 -16.93
CA GLY A 149 5.05 9.48 -18.01
C GLY A 149 4.45 8.94 -19.31
N VAL A 150 3.53 7.97 -19.24
CA VAL A 150 2.96 7.27 -20.40
C VAL A 150 1.66 7.93 -20.85
N CYS A 151 1.58 8.29 -22.13
CA CYS A 151 0.42 8.92 -22.75
C CYS A 151 -0.57 7.91 -23.37
N LYS A 152 -1.78 8.36 -23.69
CA LYS A 152 -2.84 7.55 -24.31
C LYS A 152 -2.37 6.89 -25.60
N GLY A 153 -1.74 7.66 -26.50
CA GLY A 153 -1.29 7.18 -27.80
C GLY A 153 -0.31 6.02 -27.67
N GLU A 154 0.63 6.09 -26.72
CA GLU A 154 1.58 5.00 -26.46
C GLU A 154 0.88 3.70 -26.05
N ILE A 155 -0.18 3.80 -25.24
CA ILE A 155 -0.98 2.66 -24.80
C ILE A 155 -1.79 2.09 -25.96
N VAL A 156 -2.48 2.95 -26.72
CA VAL A 156 -3.33 2.56 -27.86
C VAL A 156 -2.50 1.93 -28.97
N THR A 157 -1.35 2.53 -29.32
CA THR A 157 -0.41 1.97 -30.30
C THR A 157 0.12 0.62 -29.84
N ALA A 158 0.54 0.49 -28.58
CA ALA A 158 0.98 -0.80 -28.05
C ALA A 158 -0.11 -1.87 -28.15
N ILE A 159 -1.36 -1.55 -27.79
CA ILE A 159 -2.49 -2.47 -27.91
C ILE A 159 -2.70 -2.93 -29.37
N LYS A 160 -2.75 -1.98 -30.31
CA LYS A 160 -3.05 -2.26 -31.73
C LYS A 160 -1.91 -2.99 -32.45
N GLU A 161 -0.68 -2.52 -32.28
CA GLU A 161 0.48 -3.04 -33.04
C GLU A 161 1.03 -4.35 -32.45
N GLN A 162 0.94 -4.52 -31.13
CA GLN A 162 1.49 -5.70 -30.44
C GLN A 162 0.42 -6.70 -30.00
N GLY A 163 -0.86 -6.43 -30.30
CA GLY A 163 -1.97 -7.33 -29.99
C GLY A 163 -2.10 -7.60 -28.49
N LEU A 164 -2.17 -6.55 -27.69
CA LEU A 164 -2.23 -6.68 -26.22
C LEU A 164 -3.70 -6.78 -25.78
N PHE A 165 -4.12 -7.95 -25.30
CA PHE A 165 -5.52 -8.22 -24.96
C PHE A 165 -5.83 -8.09 -23.46
N THR A 166 -4.81 -7.90 -22.61
CA THR A 166 -4.98 -7.82 -21.17
C THR A 166 -4.23 -6.65 -20.54
N LEU A 167 -4.71 -6.18 -19.38
CA LEU A 167 -4.01 -5.17 -18.57
C LEU A 167 -2.57 -5.60 -18.21
N SER A 168 -2.35 -6.91 -18.02
CA SER A 168 -1.02 -7.45 -17.74
C SER A 168 -0.06 -7.23 -18.90
N ASP A 169 -0.53 -7.41 -20.15
CA ASP A 169 0.29 -7.25 -21.34
C ASP A 169 0.65 -5.77 -21.55
N VAL A 170 -0.32 -4.87 -21.34
CA VAL A 170 -0.05 -3.42 -21.37
C VAL A 170 0.93 -3.00 -20.29
N ARG A 171 0.83 -3.53 -19.06
CA ARG A 171 1.81 -3.28 -17.99
C ARG A 171 3.21 -3.77 -18.36
N LYS A 172 3.34 -4.95 -18.97
CA LYS A 172 4.63 -5.54 -19.38
C LYS A 172 5.34 -4.65 -20.40
N VAL A 173 4.60 -4.18 -21.42
CA VAL A 173 5.10 -3.40 -22.56
C VAL A 173 5.29 -1.92 -22.24
N THR A 174 4.23 -1.24 -21.81
CA THR A 174 4.22 0.25 -21.67
C THR A 174 4.67 0.72 -20.30
N LYS A 175 4.70 -0.17 -19.31
CA LYS A 175 4.83 0.15 -17.87
C LYS A 175 3.68 0.98 -17.30
N ALA A 176 2.67 1.40 -18.07
CA ALA A 176 1.48 2.04 -17.52
C ALA A 176 0.82 1.11 -16.49
N SER A 177 0.34 1.66 -15.37
CA SER A 177 -0.25 0.91 -14.24
C SER A 177 0.71 -0.03 -13.47
N ALA A 178 1.97 -0.19 -13.88
CA ALA A 178 2.90 -1.15 -13.26
C ALA A 178 3.56 -0.67 -11.95
N SER A 179 3.66 0.65 -11.73
CA SER A 179 4.39 1.21 -10.58
C SER A 179 3.49 1.48 -9.36
N CYS A 180 2.58 2.45 -9.49
CA CYS A 180 1.72 2.92 -8.40
C CYS A 180 0.26 2.45 -8.52
N GLY A 181 -0.14 1.97 -9.71
CA GLY A 181 -1.47 1.42 -9.98
C GLY A 181 -2.64 2.42 -10.00
N SER A 182 -2.41 3.71 -9.75
CA SER A 182 -3.48 4.72 -9.71
C SER A 182 -4.23 4.89 -11.04
N CYS A 183 -3.53 4.71 -12.17
CA CYS A 183 -4.10 4.81 -13.51
C CYS A 183 -4.71 3.49 -14.03
N THR A 184 -4.84 2.45 -13.20
CA THR A 184 -5.30 1.12 -13.65
C THR A 184 -6.65 1.17 -14.35
N GLY A 185 -7.65 1.81 -13.74
CA GLY A 185 -8.99 1.92 -14.35
C GLY A 185 -8.97 2.69 -15.68
N LEU A 186 -8.09 3.69 -15.82
CA LEU A 186 -7.93 4.42 -17.08
C LEU A 186 -7.33 3.53 -18.17
N VAL A 187 -6.34 2.70 -17.81
CA VAL A 187 -5.72 1.75 -18.73
C VAL A 187 -6.71 0.66 -19.13
N GLU A 188 -7.52 0.14 -18.20
CA GLU A 188 -8.56 -0.85 -18.50
C GLU A 188 -9.63 -0.30 -19.43
N GLN A 189 -10.07 0.95 -19.23
CA GLN A 189 -11.00 1.64 -20.13
C GLN A 189 -10.39 1.89 -21.52
N LEU A 190 -9.10 2.24 -21.62
CA LEU A 190 -8.40 2.32 -22.91
C LEU A 190 -8.33 0.96 -23.60
N LEU A 191 -8.10 -0.11 -22.83
CA LEU A 191 -8.02 -1.46 -23.35
C LEU A 191 -9.37 -1.92 -23.89
N ALA A 192 -10.44 -1.69 -23.12
CA ALA A 192 -11.83 -1.96 -23.52
C ALA A 192 -12.26 -1.14 -24.74
N SER A 193 -11.96 0.17 -24.78
CA SER A 193 -12.31 1.03 -25.93
C SER A 193 -11.47 0.75 -27.17
N THR A 194 -10.21 0.32 -27.02
CA THR A 194 -9.32 0.03 -28.16
C THR A 194 -9.62 -1.33 -28.80
N LEU A 195 -9.99 -2.33 -28.00
CA LEU A 195 -10.29 -3.69 -28.47
C LEU A 195 -11.79 -3.93 -28.69
N GLY A 196 -12.67 -3.06 -28.18
CA GLY A 196 -14.12 -3.26 -28.23
C GLY A 196 -14.53 -4.58 -27.54
N GLY A 197 -15.36 -5.37 -28.24
CA GLY A 197 -15.84 -6.67 -27.76
C GLY A 197 -14.78 -7.78 -27.69
N ASP A 198 -13.59 -7.57 -28.27
CA ASP A 198 -12.44 -8.47 -28.15
C ASP A 198 -11.63 -8.24 -26.86
N TYR A 199 -12.07 -7.29 -26.02
CA TYR A 199 -11.58 -7.19 -24.66
C TYR A 199 -11.97 -8.44 -23.88
N SER A 200 -10.99 -9.33 -23.66
CA SER A 200 -11.11 -10.31 -22.60
C SER A 200 -10.99 -9.58 -21.28
N ALA A 201 -12.13 -9.23 -20.68
CA ALA A 201 -12.18 -8.97 -19.25
C ALA A 201 -11.35 -10.04 -18.55
N ALA A 202 -10.46 -9.63 -17.63
CA ALA A 202 -9.58 -10.57 -16.96
C ALA A 202 -10.42 -11.77 -16.51
N PRO A 203 -10.03 -13.02 -16.86
CA PRO A 203 -10.84 -14.19 -16.58
C PRO A 203 -11.26 -14.15 -15.12
N SER A 204 -12.55 -14.40 -14.85
CA SER A 204 -13.13 -14.39 -13.49
C SER A 204 -12.34 -15.27 -12.53
N GLU A 205 -11.63 -16.25 -13.09
CA GLU A 205 -10.71 -17.15 -12.41
C GLU A 205 -9.30 -16.99 -13.02
N LYS A 206 -8.49 -16.16 -12.36
CA LYS A 206 -7.08 -15.98 -12.73
C LYS A 206 -6.22 -17.07 -12.08
N PRO A 207 -5.36 -17.78 -12.84
CA PRO A 207 -4.42 -18.72 -12.25
C PRO A 207 -3.46 -17.99 -11.29
N LEU A 208 -2.97 -18.72 -10.29
CA LEU A 208 -2.06 -18.19 -9.28
C LEU A 208 -0.80 -17.55 -9.92
N CYS A 209 -0.25 -18.22 -10.92
CA CYS A 209 0.82 -17.73 -11.78
C CYS A 209 0.91 -18.57 -13.06
N GLU A 210 1.84 -18.22 -13.96
CA GLU A 210 2.06 -18.93 -15.24
C GLU A 210 2.47 -20.42 -15.07
N CYS A 211 2.91 -20.83 -13.88
CA CYS A 211 3.31 -22.21 -13.61
C CYS A 211 2.13 -23.18 -13.41
N THR A 212 0.90 -22.69 -13.33
CA THR A 212 -0.31 -23.50 -13.08
C THR A 212 -1.53 -22.94 -13.81
N ASP A 213 -2.58 -23.74 -13.97
CA ASP A 213 -3.91 -23.28 -14.38
C ASP A 213 -4.84 -23.03 -13.20
N TYR A 214 -4.44 -23.46 -11.99
CA TYR A 214 -5.29 -23.37 -10.81
C TYR A 214 -5.27 -21.99 -10.17
N THR A 215 -6.43 -21.53 -9.71
CA THR A 215 -6.59 -20.29 -8.95
C THR A 215 -6.06 -20.45 -7.52
N HIS A 216 -5.89 -19.33 -6.81
CA HIS A 216 -5.55 -19.36 -5.39
C HIS A 216 -6.55 -20.18 -4.56
N ASP A 217 -7.85 -20.07 -4.84
CA ASP A 217 -8.88 -20.78 -4.07
C ASP A 217 -8.86 -22.29 -4.36
N GLN A 218 -8.69 -22.70 -5.63
CA GLN A 218 -8.54 -24.10 -6.01
C GLN A 218 -7.30 -24.75 -5.38
N VAL A 219 -6.16 -24.05 -5.40
CA VAL A 219 -4.92 -24.55 -4.77
C VAL A 219 -5.12 -24.76 -3.26
N ARG A 220 -5.76 -23.80 -2.57
CA ARG A 220 -6.03 -23.92 -1.13
C ARG A 220 -7.00 -25.04 -0.81
N GLY A 221 -8.07 -25.19 -1.60
CA GLY A 221 -9.03 -26.29 -1.47
C GLY A 221 -8.33 -27.64 -1.61
N ALA A 222 -7.55 -27.81 -2.68
CA ALA A 222 -6.81 -29.04 -2.94
C ALA A 222 -5.84 -29.43 -1.81
N ILE A 223 -5.15 -28.45 -1.21
CA ILE A 223 -4.25 -28.69 -0.05
C ILE A 223 -5.01 -29.37 1.08
N VAL A 224 -6.16 -28.81 1.48
CA VAL A 224 -6.93 -29.29 2.64
C VAL A 224 -7.68 -30.58 2.30
N GLU A 225 -8.40 -30.61 1.17
CA GLU A 225 -9.24 -31.73 0.76
C GLU A 225 -8.44 -33.02 0.52
N ASN A 226 -7.20 -32.90 0.04
CA ASN A 226 -6.34 -34.05 -0.27
C ASN A 226 -5.22 -34.26 0.76
N GLY A 227 -5.21 -33.49 1.86
CA GLY A 227 -4.22 -33.65 2.93
C GLY A 227 -2.77 -33.46 2.48
N LEU A 228 -2.51 -32.53 1.55
CA LEU A 228 -1.18 -32.29 0.98
C LEU A 228 -0.32 -31.47 1.95
N LYS A 229 0.83 -31.98 2.37
CA LYS A 229 1.60 -31.41 3.50
C LYS A 229 2.97 -30.87 3.12
N SER A 230 3.29 -30.77 1.84
CA SER A 230 4.55 -30.17 1.38
C SER A 230 4.42 -29.49 0.02
N ILE A 231 5.27 -28.50 -0.25
CA ILE A 231 5.28 -27.80 -1.56
C ILE A 231 5.45 -28.79 -2.72
N PRO A 232 6.38 -29.78 -2.67
CA PRO A 232 6.51 -30.76 -3.75
C PRO A 232 5.30 -31.65 -3.95
N GLU A 233 4.57 -32.01 -2.89
CA GLU A 233 3.32 -32.77 -3.01
C GLU A 233 2.23 -31.95 -3.69
N VAL A 234 2.05 -30.69 -3.31
CA VAL A 234 1.08 -29.79 -3.93
C VAL A 234 1.40 -29.60 -5.41
N MET A 235 2.65 -29.31 -5.74
CA MET A 235 3.06 -29.11 -7.13
C MET A 235 2.88 -30.38 -7.97
N ARG A 236 3.17 -31.57 -7.43
CA ARG A 236 2.97 -32.84 -8.14
C ARG A 236 1.50 -33.16 -8.34
N PHE A 237 0.69 -32.97 -7.31
CA PHE A 237 -0.74 -33.27 -7.33
C PHE A 237 -1.51 -32.36 -8.31
N LEU A 238 -1.16 -31.07 -8.34
CA LEU A 238 -1.75 -30.08 -9.24
C LEU A 238 -0.97 -29.91 -10.56
N GLU A 239 -0.14 -30.89 -10.91
CA GLU A 239 0.58 -30.96 -12.19
C GLU A 239 1.29 -29.64 -12.58
N TRP A 240 2.01 -29.06 -11.63
CA TRP A 240 2.71 -27.80 -11.82
C TRP A 240 3.69 -27.88 -12.99
N ARG A 241 3.65 -26.90 -13.89
CA ARG A 241 4.47 -26.90 -15.13
C ARG A 241 5.97 -26.84 -14.88
N THR A 242 6.36 -26.23 -13.76
CA THR A 242 7.75 -26.06 -13.36
C THR A 242 8.02 -26.85 -12.09
N SER A 243 9.12 -27.61 -12.07
CA SER A 243 9.47 -28.48 -10.94
C SER A 243 9.78 -27.73 -9.63
N ASP A 244 10.25 -26.48 -9.72
CA ASP A 244 10.67 -25.69 -8.55
C ASP A 244 9.76 -24.48 -8.25
N GLY A 245 8.73 -24.27 -9.09
CA GLY A 245 7.89 -23.07 -9.04
C GLY A 245 8.61 -21.78 -9.45
N CYS A 246 8.02 -20.65 -9.07
CA CYS A 246 8.55 -19.31 -9.33
C CYS A 246 8.38 -18.39 -8.11
N ALA A 247 8.88 -17.16 -8.21
CA ALA A 247 8.81 -16.15 -7.15
C ALA A 247 7.39 -15.75 -6.72
N SER A 248 6.37 -16.07 -7.53
CA SER A 248 4.96 -15.84 -7.17
C SER A 248 4.35 -17.01 -6.41
N CYS A 249 4.58 -18.25 -6.86
CA CYS A 249 3.90 -19.41 -6.29
C CYS A 249 4.60 -20.03 -5.11
N ARG A 250 5.94 -20.01 -5.05
CA ARG A 250 6.65 -20.58 -3.90
C ARG A 250 6.24 -19.92 -2.58
N PRO A 251 6.24 -18.58 -2.45
CA PRO A 251 5.80 -17.95 -1.20
C PRO A 251 4.32 -18.21 -0.90
N ALA A 252 3.46 -18.25 -1.93
CA ALA A 252 2.04 -18.52 -1.76
C ALA A 252 1.78 -19.94 -1.24
N LEU A 253 2.41 -20.95 -1.84
CA LEU A 253 2.31 -22.35 -1.40
C LEU A 253 2.84 -22.53 0.02
N ASN A 254 4.00 -21.92 0.33
CA ASN A 254 4.56 -21.94 1.68
C ASN A 254 3.58 -21.36 2.70
N TYR A 255 3.00 -20.19 2.42
CA TYR A 255 2.01 -19.56 3.28
C TYR A 255 0.73 -20.40 3.43
N TYR A 256 0.22 -21.00 2.35
CA TYR A 256 -1.00 -21.81 2.39
C TYR A 256 -0.82 -23.09 3.20
N LEU A 257 0.33 -23.75 3.07
CA LEU A 257 0.65 -24.92 3.88
C LEU A 257 0.83 -24.57 5.36
N LEU A 258 1.50 -23.45 5.69
CA LEU A 258 1.59 -22.95 7.08
C LEU A 258 0.23 -22.63 7.69
N CYS A 259 -0.70 -22.14 6.88
CA CYS A 259 -2.04 -21.83 7.33
C CYS A 259 -2.89 -23.10 7.51
N ALA A 260 -2.73 -24.09 6.63
CA ALA A 260 -3.51 -25.33 6.65
C ALA A 260 -3.04 -26.32 7.72
N TRP A 261 -1.72 -26.42 7.94
CA TRP A 261 -1.09 -27.47 8.74
C TRP A 261 -0.17 -26.93 9.84
N PRO A 262 -0.66 -26.08 10.76
CA PRO A 262 0.16 -25.54 11.84
C PRO A 262 0.70 -26.67 12.74
N GLY A 263 2.03 -26.72 12.89
CA GLY A 263 2.72 -27.73 13.68
C GLY A 263 3.07 -29.02 12.93
N GLU A 264 2.55 -29.21 11.70
CA GLU A 264 2.87 -30.36 10.85
C GLU A 264 3.71 -29.97 9.62
N TYR A 265 3.44 -28.81 9.02
CA TYR A 265 4.26 -28.28 7.93
C TYR A 265 5.45 -27.47 8.46
N GLU A 266 6.63 -27.74 7.89
CA GLU A 266 7.86 -27.00 8.17
C GLU A 266 8.00 -25.79 7.22
N ASP A 267 8.23 -24.59 7.77
CA ASP A 267 8.35 -23.35 6.99
C ASP A 267 9.56 -23.40 6.05
N ASP A 268 9.33 -23.33 4.74
CA ASP A 268 10.40 -23.25 3.75
C ASP A 268 10.96 -21.82 3.67
N LEU A 269 12.03 -21.56 4.42
CA LEU A 269 12.73 -20.27 4.45
C LEU A 269 13.23 -19.83 3.06
N ARG A 270 13.45 -20.73 2.11
CA ARG A 270 13.84 -20.36 0.74
C ARG A 270 12.68 -19.77 -0.05
N SER A 271 11.46 -20.13 0.31
CA SER A 271 10.22 -19.59 -0.25
C SER A 271 9.79 -18.27 0.39
N ARG A 272 10.53 -17.76 1.39
CA ARG A 272 10.30 -16.46 2.02
C ARG A 272 11.02 -15.33 1.29
N PHE A 273 10.48 -14.12 1.37
CA PHE A 273 11.21 -12.94 0.91
C PHE A 273 12.45 -12.70 1.80
N ILE A 274 13.49 -12.08 1.25
CA ILE A 274 14.73 -11.79 1.99
C ILE A 274 14.46 -11.03 3.30
N ASN A 275 13.51 -10.10 3.29
CA ASN A 275 13.14 -9.32 4.48
C ASN A 275 12.48 -10.16 5.58
N GLU A 276 11.88 -11.29 5.22
CA GLU A 276 11.25 -12.22 6.15
C GLU A 276 12.27 -13.17 6.73
N ARG A 277 13.19 -13.69 5.91
CA ARG A 277 14.24 -14.61 6.34
C ARG A 277 15.36 -13.94 7.13
N ALA A 278 15.79 -12.76 6.70
CA ALA A 278 16.83 -11.99 7.38
C ALA A 278 16.29 -11.17 8.56
N HIS A 279 14.96 -11.09 8.71
CA HIS A 279 14.25 -10.29 9.71
C HIS A 279 14.63 -8.80 9.79
N GLY A 280 15.51 -8.32 8.91
CA GLY A 280 15.79 -6.93 8.60
C GLY A 280 15.35 -6.63 7.17
N ASN A 281 15.20 -5.35 6.83
CA ASN A 281 14.71 -4.97 5.51
C ASN A 281 15.83 -4.43 4.63
N ILE A 282 16.02 -5.05 3.46
CA ILE A 282 17.03 -4.68 2.47
C ILE A 282 16.79 -3.27 1.91
N GLN A 283 17.85 -2.50 1.79
CA GLN A 283 17.88 -1.13 1.30
C GLN A 283 18.40 -1.07 -0.14
N LYS A 284 18.28 0.11 -0.77
CA LYS A 284 18.68 0.32 -2.17
C LYS A 284 20.17 0.08 -2.42
N ASP A 285 21.01 0.32 -1.42
CA ASP A 285 22.46 0.15 -1.46
C ASP A 285 22.91 -1.26 -1.02
N GLY A 286 21.96 -2.18 -0.80
CA GLY A 286 22.23 -3.55 -0.35
C GLY A 286 22.43 -3.69 1.16
N THR A 287 22.45 -2.59 1.92
CA THR A 287 22.42 -2.63 3.40
C THR A 287 21.05 -3.04 3.91
N TYR A 288 20.92 -3.20 5.21
CA TYR A 288 19.69 -3.60 5.90
C TYR A 288 19.27 -2.55 6.92
N SER A 289 17.99 -2.65 7.28
CA SER A 289 17.39 -1.91 8.38
C SER A 289 16.90 -2.88 9.45
N VAL A 290 17.12 -2.54 10.71
CA VAL A 290 16.79 -3.34 11.89
C VAL A 290 15.80 -2.57 12.75
N VAL A 291 14.65 -3.18 13.00
CA VAL A 291 13.58 -2.61 13.83
C VAL A 291 13.25 -3.61 14.93
N PRO A 292 13.72 -3.44 16.16
CA PRO A 292 13.29 -4.27 17.27
C PRO A 292 11.80 -4.07 17.57
N ARG A 293 11.17 -5.10 18.15
CA ARG A 293 9.79 -5.02 18.61
C ARG A 293 9.72 -4.11 19.86
N MET A 294 8.79 -3.17 19.85
CA MET A 294 8.42 -2.38 21.03
C MET A 294 6.92 -2.55 21.22
N PHE A 295 6.51 -3.38 22.18
CA PHE A 295 5.11 -3.76 22.35
C PHE A 295 4.25 -2.53 22.68
N GLY A 296 3.23 -2.27 21.87
CA GLY A 296 2.37 -1.10 22.00
C GLY A 296 3.10 0.25 21.82
N GLY A 297 4.34 0.23 21.32
CA GLY A 297 5.21 1.40 21.23
C GLY A 297 5.87 1.81 22.55
N VAL A 298 5.85 0.94 23.56
CA VAL A 298 6.47 1.15 24.88
C VAL A 298 7.87 0.57 24.91
N THR A 299 8.76 1.20 25.69
CA THR A 299 10.11 0.72 25.93
C THR A 299 10.61 1.15 27.32
N THR A 300 11.66 0.50 27.81
CA THR A 300 12.35 0.84 29.05
C THR A 300 13.64 1.64 28.78
N PRO A 301 14.20 2.35 29.79
CA PRO A 301 15.51 2.99 29.64
C PRO A 301 16.64 2.02 29.27
N ASP A 302 16.58 0.76 29.72
CA ASP A 302 17.59 -0.26 29.41
C ASP A 302 17.48 -0.74 27.97
N GLU A 303 16.27 -0.99 27.47
CA GLU A 303 16.03 -1.30 26.06
C GLU A 303 16.45 -0.14 25.14
N LEU A 304 16.12 1.11 25.52
CA LEU A 304 16.57 2.30 24.76
C LEU A 304 18.09 2.42 24.71
N ARG A 305 18.77 2.15 25.83
CA ARG A 305 20.24 2.07 25.87
C ARG A 305 20.75 0.98 24.95
N ALA A 306 20.17 -0.22 25.00
CA ALA A 306 20.58 -1.32 24.12
C ALA A 306 20.42 -0.96 22.63
N ILE A 307 19.33 -0.28 22.24
CA ILE A 307 19.17 0.21 20.85
C ILE A 307 20.27 1.21 20.49
N ALA A 308 20.61 2.14 21.40
CA ALA A 308 21.67 3.12 21.18
C ALA A 308 23.05 2.44 21.07
N ASP A 309 23.37 1.53 21.99
CA ASP A 309 24.62 0.78 22.01
C ASP A 309 24.80 -0.05 20.73
N VAL A 310 23.73 -0.69 20.26
CA VAL A 310 23.72 -1.42 18.97
C VAL A 310 23.92 -0.46 17.80
N ALA A 311 23.24 0.68 17.79
CA ALA A 311 23.40 1.68 16.73
C ALA A 311 24.85 2.16 16.62
N GLU A 312 25.51 2.44 17.75
CA GLU A 312 26.93 2.84 17.80
C GLU A 312 27.87 1.69 17.42
N LYS A 313 27.70 0.50 18.03
CA LYS A 313 28.58 -0.66 17.85
C LYS A 313 28.64 -1.14 16.40
N TYR A 314 27.53 -1.09 15.68
CA TYR A 314 27.44 -1.54 14.30
C TYR A 314 27.40 -0.39 13.28
N ASP A 315 27.76 0.83 13.71
CA ASP A 315 27.91 2.02 12.84
C ASP A 315 26.65 2.27 11.97
N ALA A 316 25.48 2.21 12.62
CA ALA A 316 24.20 2.52 11.99
C ALA A 316 24.22 3.95 11.42
N LYS A 317 23.82 4.10 10.16
CA LYS A 317 23.91 5.37 9.43
C LYS A 317 22.80 6.34 9.77
N GLU A 318 21.66 5.83 10.24
CA GLU A 318 20.52 6.64 10.68
C GLU A 318 19.72 5.87 11.72
N VAL A 319 19.25 6.59 12.76
CA VAL A 319 18.29 6.10 13.75
C VAL A 319 16.99 6.88 13.60
N LYS A 320 15.87 6.21 13.37
CA LYS A 320 14.61 6.86 13.00
C LYS A 320 13.42 6.34 13.78
N VAL A 321 12.60 7.25 14.30
CA VAL A 321 11.28 6.91 14.87
C VAL A 321 10.28 6.71 13.74
N THR A 322 9.64 5.54 13.72
CA THR A 322 8.69 5.13 12.69
C THR A 322 7.25 5.51 13.05
N GLY A 323 6.37 5.64 12.05
CA GLY A 323 4.94 5.87 12.26
C GLY A 323 4.19 4.74 13.00
N GLY A 324 4.86 3.60 13.24
CA GLY A 324 4.36 2.49 14.07
C GLY A 324 4.87 2.51 15.50
N GLN A 325 5.39 3.65 15.99
CA GLN A 325 5.93 3.83 17.35
C GLN A 325 7.09 2.89 17.67
N ARG A 326 8.01 2.71 16.71
CA ARG A 326 9.23 1.92 16.87
C ARG A 326 10.45 2.67 16.38
N ILE A 327 11.63 2.23 16.79
CA ILE A 327 12.92 2.78 16.35
C ILE A 327 13.53 1.86 15.27
N ASP A 328 14.01 2.48 14.20
CA ASP A 328 14.60 1.81 13.03
C ASP A 328 16.07 2.21 12.88
N LEU A 329 16.95 1.24 12.69
CA LEU A 329 18.40 1.39 12.53
C LEU A 329 18.78 1.08 11.09
N PHE A 330 19.28 2.06 10.34
CA PHE A 330 19.59 1.93 8.91
C PHE A 330 21.09 1.77 8.62
N GLY A 331 21.41 1.24 7.43
CA GLY A 331 22.79 1.14 6.94
C GLY A 331 23.57 -0.04 7.50
N ILE A 332 22.86 -1.07 7.99
CA ILE A 332 23.45 -2.24 8.62
C ILE A 332 23.93 -3.24 7.58
N ARG A 333 25.14 -3.78 7.71
CA ARG A 333 25.62 -4.83 6.79
C ARG A 333 24.93 -6.17 7.08
N LYS A 334 24.79 -7.01 6.04
CA LYS A 334 24.04 -8.27 6.16
C LYS A 334 24.66 -9.20 7.21
N GLU A 335 25.98 -9.29 7.21
CA GLU A 335 26.78 -10.11 8.12
C GLU A 335 26.67 -9.71 9.60
N ASP A 336 26.28 -8.47 9.87
CA ASP A 336 26.13 -7.94 11.24
C ASP A 336 24.76 -8.29 11.84
N LEU A 337 23.75 -8.64 11.02
CA LEU A 337 22.39 -8.92 11.48
C LEU A 337 22.33 -9.96 12.61
N PRO A 338 23.00 -11.14 12.53
CA PRO A 338 22.98 -12.11 13.61
C PRO A 338 23.47 -11.57 14.96
N ASN A 339 24.55 -10.78 14.94
CA ASN A 339 25.14 -10.24 16.16
C ASN A 339 24.28 -9.11 16.74
N ILE A 340 23.69 -8.26 15.88
CA ILE A 340 22.74 -7.23 16.29
C ILE A 340 21.53 -7.84 17.00
N TRP A 341 20.92 -8.88 16.41
CA TRP A 341 19.76 -9.50 17.03
C TRP A 341 20.10 -10.21 18.33
N ARG A 342 21.29 -10.82 18.45
CA ARG A 342 21.77 -11.37 19.72
C ARG A 342 21.91 -10.29 20.80
N ASP A 343 22.49 -9.14 20.46
CA ASP A 343 22.68 -8.04 21.41
C ASP A 343 21.33 -7.44 21.85
N LEU A 344 20.39 -7.25 20.93
CA LEU A 344 19.03 -6.77 21.23
C LEU A 344 18.23 -7.79 22.06
N ASN A 345 18.34 -9.08 21.75
CA ASN A 345 17.67 -10.16 22.49
C ASN A 345 18.21 -10.28 23.93
N ALA A 346 19.52 -10.07 24.14
CA ALA A 346 20.11 -10.01 25.48
C ALA A 346 19.51 -8.89 26.36
N ALA A 347 18.98 -7.83 25.75
CA ALA A 347 18.25 -6.76 26.42
C ALA A 347 16.72 -7.03 26.52
N GLY A 348 16.25 -8.21 26.10
CA GLY A 348 14.84 -8.62 26.13
C GLY A 348 14.04 -8.23 24.89
N MET A 349 14.66 -7.69 23.85
CA MET A 349 13.97 -7.26 22.63
C MET A 349 13.90 -8.38 21.59
N VAL A 350 12.69 -8.67 21.10
CA VAL A 350 12.47 -9.63 20.02
C VAL A 350 12.52 -8.96 18.64
N SER A 351 12.74 -9.75 17.59
CA SER A 351 12.67 -9.24 16.22
C SER A 351 11.32 -8.61 15.87
N GLY A 352 11.35 -7.39 15.30
CA GLY A 352 10.16 -6.60 15.03
C GLY A 352 9.38 -6.98 13.77
N HIS A 353 9.85 -7.93 12.95
CA HIS A 353 9.18 -8.35 11.70
C HIS A 353 8.65 -7.18 10.86
N ALA A 354 9.38 -6.06 10.83
CA ALA A 354 8.83 -4.78 10.42
C ALA A 354 8.36 -4.71 8.97
N TYR A 355 8.85 -5.63 8.14
CA TYR A 355 8.55 -5.70 6.71
C TYR A 355 7.94 -7.03 6.26
N GLY A 356 7.77 -8.00 7.16
CA GLY A 356 7.18 -9.29 6.81
C GLY A 356 5.70 -9.19 6.41
N LYS A 357 5.21 -10.25 5.75
CA LYS A 357 3.77 -10.52 5.61
C LYS A 357 3.25 -11.11 6.92
N ALA A 358 3.21 -10.25 7.93
CA ALA A 358 2.90 -10.56 9.32
C ALA A 358 2.36 -9.30 10.01
N LEU A 359 2.06 -9.41 11.31
CA LEU A 359 1.83 -8.23 12.15
C LEU A 359 3.07 -7.34 12.20
N ARG A 360 2.92 -6.11 11.73
CA ARG A 360 4.00 -5.10 11.76
C ARG A 360 4.01 -4.29 13.04
N THR A 361 2.87 -3.82 13.51
CA THR A 361 2.76 -2.94 14.68
C THR A 361 1.33 -2.89 15.17
N VAL A 362 1.18 -2.73 16.49
CA VAL A 362 -0.04 -2.24 17.12
C VAL A 362 0.26 -0.83 17.64
N LYS A 363 -0.24 0.19 16.93
CA LYS A 363 -0.09 1.59 17.36
C LYS A 363 -1.06 1.87 18.50
N THR A 364 -0.62 2.52 19.57
CA THR A 364 -1.48 2.88 20.71
C THR A 364 -1.44 4.38 20.97
N CYS A 365 -2.43 4.91 21.67
CA CYS A 365 -2.24 6.17 22.41
C CYS A 365 -2.06 5.88 23.89
N VAL A 366 -1.72 6.91 24.66
CA VAL A 366 -1.41 6.79 26.09
C VAL A 366 -2.62 6.49 26.98
N GLY A 367 -3.83 6.35 26.40
CA GLY A 367 -5.03 5.84 27.09
C GLY A 367 -5.49 6.66 28.29
N SER A 368 -6.34 6.05 29.12
CA SER A 368 -6.81 6.59 30.41
C SER A 368 -5.70 6.70 31.46
N GLU A 369 -4.58 5.99 31.28
CA GLU A 369 -3.44 6.04 32.19
C GLU A 369 -2.83 7.45 32.27
N TRP A 370 -2.71 8.15 31.13
CA TRP A 370 -2.05 9.45 31.06
C TRP A 370 -2.88 10.57 30.43
N CYS A 371 -3.77 10.25 29.48
CA CYS A 371 -4.51 11.28 28.77
C CYS A 371 -5.76 11.67 29.55
N ARG A 372 -5.96 12.98 29.79
CA ARG A 372 -7.18 13.52 30.41
C ARG A 372 -8.50 13.20 29.65
N PHE A 373 -8.39 12.73 28.41
CA PHE A 373 -9.53 12.34 27.56
C PHE A 373 -9.62 10.83 27.31
N GLY A 374 -8.68 10.05 27.85
CA GLY A 374 -8.69 8.60 27.69
C GLY A 374 -9.88 8.01 28.44
N THR A 375 -10.73 7.28 27.73
CA THR A 375 -11.89 6.58 28.29
C THR A 375 -11.51 5.20 28.81
N GLN A 376 -10.56 4.52 28.16
CA GLN A 376 -10.07 3.19 28.53
C GLN A 376 -8.54 3.08 28.36
N ASP A 377 -7.94 2.02 28.91
CA ASP A 377 -6.53 1.70 28.74
C ASP A 377 -6.24 1.13 27.35
N SER A 378 -5.88 2.01 26.41
CA SER A 378 -5.46 1.59 25.07
C SER A 378 -4.05 1.01 25.01
N THR A 379 -3.15 1.39 25.93
CA THR A 379 -1.76 0.94 25.89
C THR A 379 -1.69 -0.53 26.30
N GLY A 380 -2.28 -0.89 27.44
CA GLY A 380 -2.34 -2.27 27.91
C GLY A 380 -3.08 -3.20 26.96
N LEU A 381 -4.24 -2.77 26.44
CA LEU A 381 -4.99 -3.52 25.43
C LEU A 381 -4.20 -3.71 24.13
N GLY A 382 -3.53 -2.67 23.64
CA GLY A 382 -2.67 -2.75 22.46
C GLY A 382 -1.51 -3.73 22.64
N ILE A 383 -0.87 -3.75 23.81
CA ILE A 383 0.19 -4.71 24.14
C ILE A 383 -0.37 -6.14 24.16
N LYS A 384 -1.56 -6.37 24.73
CA LYS A 384 -2.21 -7.70 24.73
C LYS A 384 -2.49 -8.18 23.31
N LEU A 385 -3.04 -7.32 22.45
CA LEU A 385 -3.27 -7.65 21.03
C LEU A 385 -1.96 -7.93 20.28
N GLU A 386 -0.91 -7.16 20.52
CA GLU A 386 0.39 -7.39 19.89
C GLU A 386 0.99 -8.72 20.36
N LYS A 387 0.95 -9.04 21.65
CA LYS A 387 1.42 -10.32 22.19
C LYS A 387 0.58 -11.51 21.71
N LEU A 388 -0.71 -11.31 21.45
CA LEU A 388 -1.57 -12.34 20.87
C LEU A 388 -1.19 -12.65 19.41
N THR A 389 -0.62 -11.71 18.67
CA THR A 389 -0.53 -11.77 17.19
C THR A 389 0.86 -11.56 16.61
N TRP A 390 1.88 -11.23 17.40
CA TRP A 390 3.26 -11.15 16.93
C TRP A 390 3.72 -12.52 16.41
N GLY A 391 4.63 -12.55 15.44
CA GLY A 391 5.10 -13.80 14.83
C GLY A 391 4.09 -14.48 13.88
N SER A 392 2.80 -14.13 13.92
CA SER A 392 1.80 -14.70 13.02
C SER A 392 2.06 -14.33 11.56
N TRP A 393 2.20 -15.34 10.70
CA TRP A 393 2.23 -15.14 9.25
C TRP A 393 0.83 -14.88 8.70
N MET A 394 0.75 -13.92 7.78
CA MET A 394 -0.49 -13.40 7.21
C MET A 394 -0.37 -13.30 5.68
N PRO A 395 -1.48 -13.24 4.93
CA PRO A 395 -1.44 -13.13 3.48
C PRO A 395 -0.65 -11.90 3.02
N HIS A 396 -0.75 -10.79 3.76
CA HIS A 396 0.05 -9.60 3.55
C HIS A 396 0.38 -8.92 4.90
N LYS A 397 1.15 -7.81 4.87
CA LYS A 397 1.34 -6.89 6.00
C LYS A 397 0.02 -6.55 6.70
N PHE A 398 0.05 -6.59 8.02
CA PHE A 398 -1.09 -6.28 8.86
C PHE A 398 -0.69 -5.30 9.95
N LYS A 399 -1.55 -4.33 10.22
CA LYS A 399 -1.34 -3.28 11.22
C LYS A 399 -2.59 -3.17 12.07
N MET A 400 -2.39 -2.89 13.35
CA MET A 400 -3.49 -2.61 14.26
C MET A 400 -3.32 -1.24 14.90
N GLY A 401 -4.42 -0.72 15.45
CA GLY A 401 -4.42 0.51 16.21
C GLY A 401 -5.41 0.44 17.36
N VAL A 402 -5.00 0.86 18.55
CA VAL A 402 -5.87 0.96 19.72
C VAL A 402 -5.88 2.40 20.21
N SER A 403 -7.02 3.06 20.05
CA SER A 403 -7.24 4.43 20.48
C SER A 403 -8.08 4.44 21.74
N GLY A 404 -7.55 4.99 22.83
CA GLY A 404 -8.25 5.03 24.13
C GLY A 404 -9.43 6.00 24.22
N CYS A 405 -9.83 6.65 23.11
CA CYS A 405 -11.02 7.49 23.00
C CYS A 405 -11.35 7.77 21.52
N PRO A 406 -12.53 8.34 21.19
CA PRO A 406 -12.93 8.68 19.82
C PRO A 406 -12.04 9.69 19.08
N ARG A 407 -11.12 10.39 19.77
CA ARG A 407 -10.14 11.28 19.12
C ARG A 407 -9.14 10.55 18.24
N ASN A 408 -9.04 9.23 18.42
CA ASN A 408 -8.39 8.34 17.48
C ASN A 408 -6.88 8.63 17.22
N CYS A 409 -6.12 9.02 18.24
CA CYS A 409 -4.69 9.35 18.09
C CYS A 409 -3.81 8.17 17.59
N ALA A 410 -4.27 6.91 17.70
CA ALA A 410 -3.60 5.75 17.12
C ALA A 410 -3.95 5.51 15.65
N GLU A 411 -4.82 6.33 15.06
CA GLU A 411 -5.34 6.21 13.68
C GLU A 411 -5.97 4.84 13.43
N ALA A 412 -6.70 4.29 14.41
CA ALA A 412 -7.27 2.95 14.38
C ALA A 412 -8.18 2.73 13.15
N THR A 413 -8.87 3.78 12.70
CA THR A 413 -9.82 3.77 11.57
C THR A 413 -9.18 3.70 10.17
N ILE A 414 -7.86 3.54 10.08
CA ILE A 414 -7.13 3.28 8.82
C ILE A 414 -6.17 2.07 8.94
N LYS A 415 -6.33 1.26 9.99
CA LYS A 415 -5.55 0.04 10.21
C LYS A 415 -6.34 -1.18 9.72
N ASP A 416 -5.65 -2.30 9.51
CA ASP A 416 -6.27 -3.53 9.04
C ASP A 416 -7.30 -4.04 10.08
N PHE A 417 -7.00 -3.87 11.38
CA PHE A 417 -7.94 -4.01 12.51
C PHE A 417 -7.73 -2.86 13.51
N GLY A 418 -8.79 -2.16 13.86
CA GLY A 418 -8.77 -0.99 14.73
C GLY A 418 -9.70 -1.16 15.93
N VAL A 419 -9.27 -0.66 17.08
CA VAL A 419 -10.08 -0.57 18.30
C VAL A 419 -10.18 0.90 18.69
N VAL A 420 -11.41 1.39 18.82
CA VAL A 420 -11.69 2.72 19.35
C VAL A 420 -12.46 2.54 20.65
N CYS A 421 -11.82 2.89 21.76
CA CYS A 421 -12.44 2.82 23.07
C CYS A 421 -13.47 3.96 23.23
N VAL A 422 -14.57 3.62 23.89
CA VAL A 422 -15.65 4.54 24.28
C VAL A 422 -16.03 4.25 25.74
N ASP A 423 -16.79 5.13 26.37
CA ASP A 423 -17.19 4.93 27.77
C ASP A 423 -18.01 3.63 27.96
N SER A 424 -18.74 3.22 26.92
CA SER A 424 -19.57 2.02 26.92
C SER A 424 -18.86 0.75 26.44
N GLY A 425 -17.52 0.74 26.30
CA GLY A 425 -16.76 -0.42 25.81
C GLY A 425 -15.85 -0.11 24.62
N TYR A 426 -15.89 -0.94 23.58
CA TYR A 426 -14.94 -0.94 22.48
C TYR A 426 -15.65 -1.07 21.12
N GLU A 427 -15.37 -0.14 20.22
CA GLU A 427 -15.75 -0.26 18.81
C GLU A 427 -14.65 -0.98 18.02
N LEU A 428 -15.04 -2.01 17.29
CA LEU A 428 -14.14 -2.84 16.48
C LEU A 428 -14.32 -2.51 15.00
N HIS A 429 -13.20 -2.18 14.35
CA HIS A 429 -13.14 -1.62 13.01
C HIS A 429 -12.19 -2.45 12.13
N VAL A 430 -12.52 -2.69 10.85
CA VAL A 430 -11.68 -3.52 9.96
C VAL A 430 -11.52 -2.96 8.55
N GLY A 431 -10.53 -3.46 7.83
CA GLY A 431 -10.36 -3.17 6.40
C GLY A 431 -9.78 -1.79 6.10
N GLY A 432 -9.17 -1.12 7.07
CA GLY A 432 -8.53 0.17 6.84
C GLY A 432 -7.23 0.04 6.04
N ASN A 433 -6.92 1.06 5.25
CA ASN A 433 -5.67 1.15 4.51
C ASN A 433 -5.17 2.60 4.40
N GLY A 434 -4.15 2.98 5.15
CA GLY A 434 -3.44 4.25 4.99
C GLY A 434 -2.38 4.26 3.87
N GLY A 435 -2.62 3.56 2.77
CA GLY A 435 -1.67 3.37 1.67
C GLY A 435 -1.94 4.25 0.44
N ILE A 436 -1.57 3.74 -0.74
CA ILE A 436 -1.76 4.44 -2.05
C ILE A 436 -3.23 4.85 -2.25
N LYS A 437 -4.16 3.93 -2.00
CA LYS A 437 -5.60 4.21 -1.91
C LYS A 437 -5.98 4.21 -0.44
N VAL A 438 -6.31 5.38 0.08
CA VAL A 438 -6.82 5.50 1.46
C VAL A 438 -8.19 4.84 1.52
N ARG A 439 -8.36 3.92 2.48
CA ARG A 439 -9.65 3.30 2.79
C ARG A 439 -9.87 3.42 4.29
N VAL A 440 -11.00 4.02 4.69
CA VAL A 440 -11.44 4.02 6.08
C VAL A 440 -11.93 2.62 6.47
N THR A 441 -11.92 2.31 7.75
CA THR A 441 -12.43 1.05 8.27
C THR A 441 -13.95 0.97 8.24
N ASP A 442 -14.47 -0.24 8.26
CA ASP A 442 -15.88 -0.55 8.53
C ASP A 442 -16.05 -0.99 10.00
N LEU A 443 -17.09 -0.51 10.67
CA LEU A 443 -17.47 -0.99 12.00
C LEU A 443 -18.04 -2.41 11.88
N ILE A 444 -17.46 -3.36 12.62
CA ILE A 444 -17.91 -4.76 12.65
C ILE A 444 -18.65 -5.14 13.93
N ALA A 445 -18.28 -4.57 15.07
CA ALA A 445 -18.89 -4.91 16.35
C ALA A 445 -18.67 -3.82 17.39
N ARG A 446 -19.51 -3.84 18.42
CA ARG A 446 -19.31 -3.15 19.70
C ARG A 446 -19.27 -4.24 20.78
N VAL A 447 -18.25 -4.22 21.62
CA VAL A 447 -18.07 -5.21 22.69
C VAL A 447 -17.75 -4.51 24.00
N ASP A 448 -18.02 -5.19 25.12
CA ASP A 448 -17.96 -4.57 26.44
C ASP A 448 -16.62 -4.84 27.13
N THR A 449 -15.96 -5.95 26.80
CA THR A 449 -14.76 -6.42 27.49
C THR A 449 -13.55 -6.54 26.57
N GLU A 450 -12.34 -6.39 27.15
CA GLU A 450 -11.10 -6.62 26.41
C GLU A 450 -10.97 -8.07 25.90
N GLU A 451 -11.50 -9.05 26.65
CA GLU A 451 -11.45 -10.46 26.24
C GLU A 451 -12.22 -10.68 24.94
N GLU A 452 -13.37 -10.01 24.78
CA GLU A 452 -14.11 -10.01 23.52
C GLU A 452 -13.30 -9.33 22.42
N VAL A 453 -12.61 -8.21 22.68
CA VAL A 453 -11.71 -7.57 21.70
C VAL A 453 -10.65 -8.57 21.20
N LEU A 454 -10.01 -9.32 22.12
CA LEU A 454 -9.01 -10.32 21.78
C LEU A 454 -9.62 -11.46 20.94
N GLN A 455 -10.78 -11.98 21.33
CA GLN A 455 -11.49 -13.02 20.61
C GLN A 455 -11.87 -12.58 19.19
N TRP A 456 -12.52 -11.43 19.05
CA TRP A 456 -12.92 -10.87 17.75
C TRP A 456 -11.71 -10.59 16.85
N SER A 457 -10.63 -10.04 17.42
CA SER A 457 -9.39 -9.80 16.68
C SER A 457 -8.79 -11.10 16.15
N GLY A 458 -8.63 -12.12 17.00
CA GLY A 458 -8.04 -13.39 16.59
C GLY A 458 -8.93 -14.15 15.59
N ALA A 459 -10.26 -14.10 15.76
CA ALA A 459 -11.22 -14.68 14.83
C ALA A 459 -11.17 -14.00 13.45
N PHE A 460 -11.17 -12.66 13.41
CA PHE A 460 -11.03 -11.89 12.17
C PHE A 460 -9.71 -12.21 11.46
N ILE A 461 -8.60 -12.24 12.21
CA ILE A 461 -7.29 -12.58 11.65
C ILE A 461 -7.30 -13.99 11.08
N GLN A 462 -7.88 -14.97 11.77
CA GLN A 462 -7.94 -16.34 11.26
C GLN A 462 -8.80 -16.44 10.00
N LEU A 463 -9.96 -15.79 9.99
CA LEU A 463 -10.84 -15.76 8.82
C LEU A 463 -10.11 -15.15 7.61
N TYR A 464 -9.39 -14.05 7.81
CA TYR A 464 -8.55 -13.44 6.79
C TYR A 464 -7.43 -14.38 6.34
N ARG A 465 -6.74 -15.04 7.28
CA ARG A 465 -5.66 -16.00 6.97
C ARG A 465 -6.16 -17.16 6.12
N GLU A 466 -7.33 -17.68 6.44
CA GLU A 466 -7.94 -18.85 5.80
C GLU A 466 -8.57 -18.55 4.43
N THR A 467 -8.96 -17.31 4.15
CA THR A 467 -9.81 -17.01 2.98
C THR A 467 -9.29 -15.92 2.04
N ALA A 468 -8.24 -15.19 2.41
CA ALA A 468 -7.58 -14.24 1.53
C ALA A 468 -6.55 -14.93 0.62
N HIS A 469 -6.32 -14.35 -0.54
CA HIS A 469 -5.24 -14.77 -1.43
C HIS A 469 -3.89 -14.26 -0.88
N TYR A 470 -2.81 -15.01 -1.10
CA TYR A 470 -1.48 -14.54 -0.71
C TYR A 470 -1.17 -13.20 -1.41
N LEU A 471 -0.61 -12.25 -0.66
CA LEU A 471 -0.42 -10.83 -1.00
C LEU A 471 -1.68 -9.96 -1.12
N GLU A 472 -2.87 -10.47 -0.82
CA GLU A 472 -4.09 -9.68 -0.74
C GLU A 472 -4.17 -8.93 0.60
N ARG A 473 -4.34 -7.60 0.58
CA ARG A 473 -4.60 -6.82 1.82
C ARG A 473 -6.03 -7.04 2.32
N THR A 474 -6.29 -6.79 3.60
CA THR A 474 -7.64 -6.91 4.19
C THR A 474 -8.69 -6.07 3.47
N ALA A 475 -8.35 -4.86 3.04
CA ALA A 475 -9.23 -3.97 2.29
C ALA A 475 -9.76 -4.59 0.96
N PRO A 476 -8.91 -4.94 -0.02
CA PRO A 476 -9.32 -5.71 -1.21
C PRO A 476 -9.99 -7.04 -0.90
N TRP A 477 -9.54 -7.74 0.15
CA TRP A 477 -10.16 -9.01 0.56
C TRP A 477 -11.63 -8.83 0.99
N ILE A 478 -11.92 -7.79 1.79
CA ILE A 478 -13.30 -7.44 2.16
C ILE A 478 -14.10 -7.01 0.93
N GLU A 479 -13.49 -6.25 0.01
CA GLU A 479 -14.15 -5.86 -1.25
C GLU A 479 -14.51 -7.08 -2.11
N ARG A 480 -13.64 -8.10 -2.16
CA ARG A 480 -13.85 -9.35 -2.90
C ARG A 480 -14.86 -10.29 -2.25
N LYS A 481 -14.74 -10.52 -0.93
CA LYS A 481 -15.61 -11.44 -0.19
C LYS A 481 -16.96 -10.81 0.19
N GLY A 482 -17.01 -9.48 0.29
CA GLY A 482 -18.15 -8.73 0.79
C GLY A 482 -18.12 -8.55 2.30
N LEU A 483 -18.32 -7.30 2.75
CA LEU A 483 -18.38 -6.97 4.19
C LEU A 483 -19.50 -7.73 4.91
N ALA A 484 -20.66 -7.89 4.27
CA ALA A 484 -21.79 -8.62 4.84
C ALA A 484 -21.42 -10.07 5.18
N TRP A 485 -20.72 -10.75 4.28
CA TRP A 485 -20.23 -12.10 4.51
C TRP A 485 -19.22 -12.14 5.67
N VAL A 486 -18.27 -11.19 5.73
CA VAL A 486 -17.31 -11.12 6.84
C VAL A 486 -18.02 -10.93 8.18
N LYS A 487 -19.05 -10.08 8.24
CA LYS A 487 -19.85 -9.88 9.45
C LYS A 487 -20.60 -11.15 9.85
N GLU A 488 -21.28 -11.78 8.90
CA GLU A 488 -22.01 -13.03 9.13
C GLU A 488 -21.10 -14.11 9.75
N GLN A 489 -19.89 -14.27 9.23
CA GLN A 489 -18.93 -15.25 9.75
C GLN A 489 -18.46 -14.95 11.18
N LEU A 490 -18.44 -13.69 11.61
CA LEU A 490 -17.93 -13.28 12.92
C LEU A 490 -19.02 -13.04 13.96
N GLU A 491 -20.24 -12.70 13.54
CA GLU A 491 -21.39 -12.53 14.42
C GLU A 491 -21.87 -13.88 14.97
N ASP A 492 -21.76 -14.96 14.19
CA ASP A 492 -21.93 -16.33 14.67
C ASP A 492 -20.89 -16.62 15.77
N GLU A 493 -21.37 -16.74 17.01
CA GLU A 493 -20.54 -16.96 18.19
C GLU A 493 -19.80 -18.30 18.16
N GLU A 494 -20.42 -19.36 17.64
CA GLU A 494 -19.79 -20.68 17.57
C GLU A 494 -18.64 -20.65 16.56
N ASN A 495 -18.90 -20.11 15.36
CA ASN A 495 -17.86 -19.95 14.35
C ASN A 495 -16.75 -19.00 14.79
N ARG A 496 -17.09 -17.87 15.44
CA ARG A 496 -16.11 -16.92 15.98
C ARG A 496 -15.18 -17.57 17.00
N LYS A 497 -15.74 -18.36 17.93
CA LYS A 497 -14.95 -19.13 18.91
C LYS A 497 -14.03 -20.15 18.22
N ALA A 498 -14.56 -20.91 17.26
CA ALA A 498 -13.78 -21.89 16.51
C ALA A 498 -12.63 -21.23 15.72
N LEU A 499 -12.88 -20.10 15.07
CA LEU A 499 -11.84 -19.30 14.39
C LEU A 499 -10.76 -18.83 15.37
N PHE A 500 -11.17 -18.32 16.54
CA PHE A 500 -10.23 -17.86 17.55
C PHE A 500 -9.38 -19.01 18.13
N GLU A 501 -9.97 -20.17 18.36
CA GLU A 501 -9.25 -21.35 18.83
C GLU A 501 -8.22 -21.84 17.81
N ARG A 502 -8.58 -21.91 16.52
CA ARG A 502 -7.63 -22.24 15.44
C ARG A 502 -6.51 -21.20 15.36
N PHE A 503 -6.83 -19.93 15.53
CA PHE A 503 -5.81 -18.88 15.60
C PHE A 503 -4.81 -19.16 16.73
N ARG A 504 -5.30 -19.37 17.95
CA ARG A 504 -4.47 -19.62 19.14
C ARG A 504 -3.64 -20.88 19.00
N PHE A 505 -4.20 -21.95 18.44
CA PHE A 505 -3.46 -23.18 18.16
C PHE A 505 -2.28 -22.90 17.23
N SER A 506 -2.52 -22.19 16.12
CA SER A 506 -1.45 -21.87 15.17
C SER A 506 -0.34 -20.98 15.76
N GLN A 507 -0.66 -20.15 16.76
CA GLN A 507 0.33 -19.29 17.42
C GLN A 507 1.34 -20.06 18.28
N GLN A 508 1.00 -21.25 18.76
CA GLN A 508 1.92 -22.10 19.54
C GLN A 508 3.18 -22.46 18.75
N PHE A 509 3.09 -22.44 17.41
CA PHE A 509 4.19 -22.79 16.51
C PHE A 509 4.86 -21.57 15.87
N ALA A 510 4.15 -20.45 15.73
CA ALA A 510 4.64 -19.25 15.04
C ALA A 510 5.33 -18.23 15.95
N GLN A 511 4.97 -18.15 17.24
CA GLN A 511 5.49 -17.14 18.17
C GLN A 511 6.83 -17.53 18.82
N LYS A 512 7.79 -17.89 17.98
CA LYS A 512 9.18 -18.15 18.39
C LYS A 512 10.04 -17.01 17.87
N ASP A 513 10.90 -16.44 18.72
CA ASP A 513 11.84 -15.43 18.24
C ASP A 513 12.90 -16.13 17.37
N PRO A 514 12.96 -15.83 16.05
CA PRO A 514 13.86 -16.49 15.12
C PRO A 514 15.35 -16.30 15.46
N TRP A 515 15.68 -15.33 16.33
CA TRP A 515 17.07 -15.04 16.73
C TRP A 515 17.43 -15.50 18.13
N ALA A 516 16.48 -16.04 18.90
CA ALA A 516 16.77 -16.59 20.24
C ALA A 516 17.63 -17.86 20.17
N GLU A 517 17.46 -18.65 19.10
CA GLU A 517 18.24 -19.86 18.82
C GLU A 517 18.61 -19.84 17.33
N ILE A 518 19.66 -19.11 16.93
CA ILE A 518 20.15 -19.20 15.53
C ILE A 518 20.75 -20.60 15.35
N PRO A 519 20.16 -21.48 14.52
CA PRO A 519 20.79 -22.75 14.22
C PRO A 519 22.08 -22.45 13.43
N LYS A 520 23.21 -23.07 13.80
CA LYS A 520 24.53 -22.85 13.16
C LYS A 520 24.48 -22.93 11.62
N GLU A 521 23.59 -23.76 11.10
CA GLU A 521 23.30 -23.98 9.68
C GLU A 521 22.75 -22.75 8.92
N HIS A 522 22.26 -21.72 9.62
CA HIS A 522 21.82 -20.46 9.02
C HIS A 522 22.87 -19.35 9.07
N GLU A 523 23.93 -19.47 9.89
CA GLU A 523 25.01 -18.47 9.95
C GLU A 523 25.74 -18.32 8.62
N ASP A 524 25.87 -19.41 7.86
CA ASP A 524 26.54 -19.42 6.56
C ASP A 524 25.82 -18.57 5.50
N GLU A 525 24.51 -18.30 5.65
CA GLU A 525 23.76 -17.44 4.74
C GLU A 525 24.10 -15.94 4.89
N PHE A 526 24.64 -15.56 6.05
CA PHE A 526 25.03 -14.19 6.37
C PHE A 526 26.52 -13.94 6.16
N LYS A 527 27.31 -14.99 5.87
CA LYS A 527 28.71 -14.84 5.48
C LYS A 527 28.78 -14.35 4.03
N PRO A 528 29.59 -13.32 3.72
CA PRO A 528 29.90 -12.97 2.35
C PRO A 528 30.46 -14.19 1.61
N LEU A 529 30.05 -14.39 0.35
CA LEU A 529 30.76 -15.32 -0.54
C LEU A 529 32.21 -14.84 -0.61
N ALA A 530 33.17 -15.75 -0.40
CA ALA A 530 34.58 -15.41 -0.47
C ALA A 530 34.85 -14.67 -1.79
N GLU A 531 35.46 -13.48 -1.70
CA GLU A 531 35.94 -12.78 -2.88
C GLU A 531 36.86 -13.76 -3.62
N LEU A 532 36.47 -14.12 -4.85
CA LEU A 532 37.37 -14.78 -5.78
C LEU A 532 38.47 -13.77 -6.08
N VAL A 533 39.57 -13.86 -5.33
CA VAL A 533 40.79 -13.05 -5.49
C VAL A 533 41.40 -13.28 -6.87
#